data_AF-A0A947JUY4-F1
#
_entry.id   AF-A0A947JUY4-F1
#
_cell.length_a   1.000
_cell.length_b   1.000
_cell.length_c   1.000
_cell.angle_alpha   90.00
_cell.angle_beta   90.00
_cell.angle_gamma   90.00
#
_symmetry.space_group_name_H-M   'P 1'
#
loop_
_entity.id
_entity.type
_entity.pdbx_description
1 polymer ?
#
loop_
_entity_poly.entity_id
_entity_poly.type
_entity_poly.pdbx_seq_one_letter_code
_entity_poly.pdbx_strand_id
1 'polypeptide(L)'
;MWQLCVFVFSLSLAASPAFSATVSYTYDVHHRLTHVAYDNGAAVQYSYDTTSNRLTKSSSKATSQAYEDAEDGNIAGWDIYDNDPTGATITNVFDADRASNVIEFIGSGTNNSYRLRNADGTDWNDAAFKVLEWSMKYSESFTVYIAVQTKDGFRYLYYTPVTSNSLGTGTYIHHGLGTNTPNANWHTFVRDLAYDLHEAQPNNELEAVLGFLIRGNGRVDDIKTRKDIPANQDSDGDGVTDTNEITIYGTHPYKADSDDDGVNDKEELTFWGVNWNADPDGDGIINILDNDSDNDGFSDGYEIGQGTNPADPASKPEDPVPVGVTLPGSLQAVLYLLLPSPKPTPIIGPEP
;
A
#
# COMPACT_ATOMS: atom_id res chain seq x y z
N MET A 1 -42.51 29.90 -42.65
CA MET A 1 -41.61 28.86 -43.16
C MET A 1 -40.38 28.91 -42.27
N TRP A 2 -40.37 28.13 -41.18
CA TRP A 2 -39.25 28.08 -40.24
C TRP A 2 -38.64 26.69 -40.34
N GLN A 3 -37.37 26.65 -40.72
CA GLN A 3 -36.61 25.46 -41.05
C GLN A 3 -36.05 24.88 -39.74
N LEU A 4 -36.47 23.65 -39.41
CA LEU A 4 -35.97 22.94 -38.23
C LEU A 4 -34.60 22.35 -38.58
N CYS A 5 -33.53 22.96 -38.07
CA CYS A 5 -32.19 22.36 -38.11
C CYS A 5 -32.13 21.19 -37.13
N VAL A 6 -32.06 19.97 -37.66
CA VAL A 6 -31.72 18.77 -36.88
C VAL A 6 -30.20 18.67 -36.83
N PHE A 7 -29.61 18.89 -35.65
CA PHE A 7 -28.21 18.54 -35.41
C PHE A 7 -28.13 17.04 -35.11
N VAL A 8 -27.53 16.27 -36.02
CA VAL A 8 -27.11 14.89 -35.75
C VAL A 8 -25.74 14.97 -35.10
N PHE A 9 -25.68 14.77 -33.78
CA PHE A 9 -24.42 14.50 -33.10
C PHE A 9 -24.11 13.01 -33.25
N SER A 10 -23.21 12.66 -34.17
CA SER A 10 -22.55 11.36 -34.19
C SER A 10 -21.45 11.37 -33.13
N LEU A 11 -21.76 10.89 -31.92
CA LEU A 11 -20.75 10.62 -30.91
C LEU A 11 -20.11 9.26 -31.27
N SER A 12 -18.94 9.31 -31.91
CA SER A 12 -18.06 8.16 -32.07
C SER A 12 -17.46 7.83 -30.71
N LEU A 13 -18.12 6.98 -29.91
CA LEU A 13 -17.41 6.30 -28.83
C LEU A 13 -16.43 5.32 -29.47
N ALA A 14 -15.13 5.60 -29.31
CA ALA A 14 -14.13 4.56 -29.45
C ALA A 14 -14.53 3.42 -28.51
N ALA A 15 -14.58 2.19 -29.03
CA ALA A 15 -14.89 1.02 -28.23
C ALA A 15 -13.77 0.84 -27.21
N SER A 16 -14.02 1.24 -25.96
CA SER A 16 -13.26 0.78 -24.81
C SER A 16 -13.41 -0.75 -24.72
N PRO A 17 -12.36 -1.49 -24.29
CA PRO A 17 -12.50 -2.92 -24.05
C PRO A 17 -13.69 -3.18 -23.12
N ALA A 18 -14.48 -4.20 -23.47
CA ALA A 18 -15.66 -4.57 -22.72
C ALA A 18 -15.20 -5.30 -21.44
N PHE A 19 -14.93 -4.53 -20.40
CA PHE A 19 -14.90 -5.05 -19.03
C PHE A 19 -16.19 -5.83 -18.78
N SER A 20 -16.11 -6.93 -18.03
CA SER A 20 -17.31 -7.57 -17.47
C SER A 20 -17.87 -6.68 -16.35
N ALA A 21 -18.35 -5.49 -16.72
CA ALA A 21 -18.98 -4.56 -15.82
C ALA A 21 -20.34 -5.15 -15.40
N THR A 22 -20.41 -5.66 -14.18
CA THR A 22 -21.66 -5.96 -13.52
C THR A 22 -22.39 -4.63 -13.30
N VAL A 23 -23.67 -4.64 -13.67
CA VAL A 23 -24.57 -3.51 -13.44
C VAL A 23 -25.75 -4.04 -12.66
N SER A 24 -25.91 -3.55 -11.44
CA SER A 24 -26.99 -3.95 -10.55
C SER A 24 -28.16 -2.98 -10.67
N TYR A 25 -29.37 -3.53 -10.83
CA TYR A 25 -30.62 -2.77 -10.95
C TYR A 25 -31.52 -3.04 -9.75
N THR A 26 -31.97 -1.99 -9.07
CA THR A 26 -32.99 -2.08 -8.01
C THR A 26 -34.29 -1.45 -8.49
N TYR A 27 -35.42 -2.09 -8.14
CA TYR A 27 -36.75 -1.63 -8.49
C TYR A 27 -37.59 -1.40 -7.23
N ASP A 28 -38.54 -0.46 -7.30
CA ASP A 28 -39.58 -0.34 -6.29
C ASP A 28 -40.69 -1.39 -6.45
N VAL A 29 -41.66 -1.39 -5.53
CA VAL A 29 -42.82 -2.30 -5.52
C VAL A 29 -43.74 -2.16 -6.74
N HIS A 30 -43.59 -1.10 -7.54
CA HIS A 30 -44.31 -0.89 -8.80
C HIS A 30 -43.44 -1.24 -10.02
N HIS A 31 -42.32 -1.95 -9.82
CA HIS A 31 -41.36 -2.34 -10.85
C HIS A 31 -40.69 -1.18 -11.59
N ARG A 32 -40.57 -0.01 -10.95
CA ARG A 32 -39.87 1.16 -11.52
C ARG A 32 -38.43 1.18 -11.03
N LEU A 33 -37.49 1.47 -11.94
CA LEU A 33 -36.05 1.48 -11.66
C LEU A 33 -35.68 2.59 -10.68
N THR A 34 -35.27 2.25 -9.47
CA THR A 34 -34.88 3.23 -8.43
C THR A 34 -33.37 3.42 -8.32
N HIS A 35 -32.58 2.43 -8.69
CA HIS A 35 -31.13 2.48 -8.56
C HIS A 35 -30.43 1.65 -9.63
N VAL A 36 -29.41 2.22 -10.25
CA VAL A 36 -28.42 1.54 -11.08
C VAL A 36 -27.09 1.70 -10.38
N ALA A 37 -26.41 0.61 -10.07
CA ALA A 37 -25.05 0.62 -9.54
C ALA A 37 -24.10 -0.05 -10.52
N TYR A 38 -22.96 0.58 -10.76
CA TYR A 38 -21.88 0.08 -11.61
C TYR A 38 -20.73 -0.40 -10.71
N ASP A 39 -19.96 -1.38 -11.17
CA ASP A 39 -18.86 -1.97 -10.38
C ASP A 39 -17.74 -1.01 -10.01
N ASN A 40 -17.57 0.05 -10.79
CA ASN A 40 -16.65 1.13 -10.48
C ASN A 40 -17.17 2.10 -9.38
N GLY A 41 -18.26 1.75 -8.71
CA GLY A 41 -18.91 2.55 -7.65
C GLY A 41 -19.72 3.75 -8.14
N ALA A 42 -19.75 4.02 -9.45
CA ALA A 42 -20.69 4.97 -10.00
C ALA A 42 -22.12 4.43 -9.82
N ALA A 43 -23.08 5.33 -9.68
CA ALA A 43 -24.47 4.96 -9.53
C ALA A 43 -25.40 6.04 -10.09
N VAL A 44 -26.61 5.64 -10.46
CA VAL A 44 -27.71 6.53 -10.80
C VAL A 44 -28.91 6.18 -9.94
N GLN A 45 -29.44 7.16 -9.22
CA GLN A 45 -30.64 7.00 -8.42
C GLN A 45 -31.81 7.78 -9.01
N TYR A 46 -33.00 7.19 -8.89
CA TYR A 46 -34.26 7.73 -9.35
C TYR A 46 -35.27 7.75 -8.23
N SER A 47 -36.10 8.79 -8.19
CA SER A 47 -37.32 8.82 -7.39
C SER A 47 -38.52 9.12 -8.28
N TYR A 48 -39.70 8.70 -7.82
CA TYR A 48 -40.95 8.83 -8.56
C TYR A 48 -42.06 9.33 -7.66
N ASP A 49 -43.01 10.06 -8.23
CA ASP A 49 -44.26 10.37 -7.55
C ASP A 49 -45.22 9.16 -7.55
N THR A 50 -46.37 9.32 -6.90
CA THR A 50 -47.42 8.31 -6.81
C THR A 50 -48.12 8.04 -8.14
N THR A 51 -47.92 8.89 -9.15
CA THR A 51 -48.46 8.76 -10.51
C THR A 51 -47.43 8.27 -11.52
N SER A 52 -46.26 7.83 -11.05
CA SER A 52 -45.16 7.29 -11.86
C SER A 52 -44.44 8.29 -12.75
N ASN A 53 -44.52 9.58 -12.45
CA ASN A 53 -43.57 10.54 -13.02
C ASN A 53 -42.26 10.50 -12.23
N ARG A 54 -41.13 10.57 -12.93
CA ARG A 54 -39.81 10.66 -12.30
C ARG A 54 -39.62 12.05 -11.68
N LEU A 55 -39.37 12.09 -10.37
CA LEU A 55 -39.13 13.31 -9.60
C LEU A 55 -37.64 13.71 -9.62
N THR A 56 -36.74 12.76 -9.39
CA THR A 56 -35.29 13.04 -9.37
C THR A 56 -34.51 12.06 -10.23
N LYS A 57 -33.35 12.52 -10.69
CA LYS A 57 -32.26 11.72 -11.22
C LYS A 57 -30.96 12.29 -10.64
N SER A 58 -30.28 11.53 -9.80
CA SER A 58 -28.94 11.87 -9.30
C SER A 58 -27.94 10.83 -9.77
N SER A 59 -26.67 11.24 -9.92
CA SER A 59 -25.58 10.34 -10.28
C SER A 59 -24.39 10.56 -9.37
N SER A 60 -23.74 9.48 -8.94
CA SER A 60 -22.41 9.52 -8.32
C SER A 60 -21.33 9.30 -9.38
N LYS A 61 -20.12 9.79 -9.10
CA LYS A 61 -18.93 9.50 -9.90
C LYS A 61 -18.39 8.12 -9.55
N ALA A 62 -17.60 7.55 -10.45
CA ALA A 62 -16.81 6.36 -10.16
C ALA A 62 -15.89 6.60 -8.95
N THR A 63 -15.64 5.54 -8.19
CA THR A 63 -14.74 5.49 -7.05
C THR A 63 -13.54 4.57 -7.28
N SER A 64 -13.48 3.91 -8.44
CA SER A 64 -12.35 3.09 -8.87
C SER A 64 -12.27 3.01 -10.39
N GLN A 65 -11.13 2.56 -10.90
CA GLN A 65 -10.91 2.19 -12.28
C GLN A 65 -10.20 0.84 -12.33
N ALA A 66 -10.87 -0.19 -12.84
CA ALA A 66 -10.27 -1.50 -13.06
C ALA A 66 -9.44 -1.51 -14.36
N TYR A 67 -8.32 -2.21 -14.33
CA TYR A 67 -7.43 -2.40 -15.48
C TYR A 67 -7.32 -3.86 -15.88
N GLU A 68 -7.34 -4.78 -14.92
CA GLU A 68 -7.26 -6.22 -15.15
C GLU A 68 -7.99 -6.99 -14.05
N ASP A 69 -8.96 -7.81 -14.44
CA ASP A 69 -9.70 -8.74 -13.59
C ASP A 69 -9.72 -10.18 -14.16
N ALA A 70 -9.05 -10.39 -15.30
CA ALA A 70 -8.94 -11.62 -16.08
C ALA A 70 -10.27 -12.29 -16.50
N GLU A 71 -11.44 -11.76 -16.15
CA GLU A 71 -12.71 -12.46 -16.35
C GLU A 71 -13.24 -12.38 -17.78
N ASP A 72 -12.66 -11.51 -18.60
CA ASP A 72 -12.97 -11.44 -20.04
C ASP A 72 -12.26 -12.53 -20.87
N GLY A 73 -11.42 -13.36 -20.22
CA GLY A 73 -10.72 -14.49 -20.82
C GLY A 73 -9.62 -14.09 -21.83
N ASN A 74 -9.23 -12.82 -21.88
CA ASN A 74 -8.16 -12.35 -22.75
C ASN A 74 -6.98 -11.76 -21.95
N ILE A 75 -6.02 -11.17 -22.68
CA ILE A 75 -4.78 -10.58 -22.14
C ILE A 75 -4.57 -9.16 -22.71
N ALA A 76 -5.65 -8.49 -23.10
CA ALA A 76 -5.56 -7.19 -23.76
C ALA A 76 -4.88 -6.16 -22.85
N GLY A 77 -3.96 -5.38 -23.41
CA GLY A 77 -3.17 -4.41 -22.65
C GLY A 77 -1.88 -4.97 -22.06
N TRP A 78 -1.72 -6.30 -21.99
CA TRP A 78 -0.46 -6.93 -21.61
C TRP A 78 0.54 -7.03 -22.77
N ASP A 79 1.79 -6.68 -22.49
CA ASP A 79 2.93 -6.95 -23.36
C ASP A 79 4.12 -7.50 -22.57
N ILE A 80 4.95 -8.34 -23.21
CA ILE A 80 6.23 -8.78 -22.64
C ILE A 80 7.23 -7.66 -22.89
N TYR A 81 7.50 -6.87 -21.85
CA TYR A 81 8.37 -5.70 -21.92
C TYR A 81 9.85 -6.07 -21.97
N ASP A 82 10.24 -7.16 -21.30
CA ASP A 82 11.60 -7.71 -21.33
C ASP A 82 11.56 -9.23 -21.51
N ASN A 83 11.94 -9.69 -22.71
CA ASN A 83 11.95 -11.10 -23.11
C ASN A 83 13.38 -11.63 -23.26
N ASP A 84 14.33 -11.15 -22.45
CA ASP A 84 15.68 -11.70 -22.35
C ASP A 84 15.92 -12.31 -20.95
N PRO A 85 16.12 -13.63 -20.81
CA PRO A 85 16.13 -14.65 -21.86
C PRO A 85 14.77 -14.83 -22.56
N THR A 86 14.82 -15.27 -23.82
CA THR A 86 13.61 -15.52 -24.61
C THR A 86 12.79 -16.69 -24.05
N GLY A 87 11.47 -16.56 -24.11
CA GLY A 87 10.55 -17.65 -23.77
C GLY A 87 9.48 -17.26 -22.75
N ALA A 88 9.42 -15.98 -22.38
CA ALA A 88 8.38 -15.47 -21.50
C ALA A 88 6.99 -15.59 -22.18
N THR A 89 5.96 -15.87 -21.38
CA THR A 89 4.57 -16.00 -21.83
C THR A 89 3.62 -15.32 -20.87
N ILE A 90 2.49 -14.87 -21.41
CA ILE A 90 1.35 -14.32 -20.66
C ILE A 90 0.12 -15.13 -21.03
N THR A 91 -0.58 -15.69 -20.05
CA THR A 91 -1.78 -16.51 -20.30
C THR A 91 -2.85 -16.21 -19.28
N ASN A 92 -4.09 -16.11 -19.74
CA ASN A 92 -5.26 -16.10 -18.89
C ASN A 92 -5.60 -17.56 -18.50
N VAL A 93 -5.65 -17.86 -17.20
CA VAL A 93 -5.86 -19.22 -16.67
C VAL A 93 -6.81 -19.21 -15.48
N PHE A 94 -7.58 -20.28 -15.30
CA PHE A 94 -8.40 -20.44 -14.10
C PHE A 94 -7.55 -20.90 -12.90
N ASP A 95 -7.56 -20.13 -11.81
CA ASP A 95 -6.92 -20.49 -10.54
C ASP A 95 -7.96 -21.11 -9.59
N ALA A 96 -7.78 -22.39 -9.25
CA ALA A 96 -8.73 -23.12 -8.42
C ALA A 96 -8.76 -22.66 -6.95
N ASP A 97 -7.66 -22.09 -6.43
CA ASP A 97 -7.59 -21.62 -5.05
C ASP A 97 -8.36 -20.29 -4.90
N ARG A 98 -8.35 -19.46 -5.94
CA ARG A 98 -9.14 -18.22 -6.03
C ARG A 98 -10.57 -18.45 -6.53
N ALA A 99 -10.79 -19.55 -7.26
CA ALA A 99 -12.01 -19.81 -8.02
C ALA A 99 -12.36 -18.70 -9.04
N SER A 100 -11.33 -18.11 -9.66
CA SER A 100 -11.41 -17.01 -10.64
C SER A 100 -10.44 -17.23 -11.79
N ASN A 101 -10.66 -16.55 -12.92
CA ASN A 101 -9.61 -16.43 -13.94
C ASN A 101 -8.55 -15.45 -13.44
N VAL A 102 -7.30 -15.64 -13.86
CA VAL A 102 -6.16 -14.80 -13.47
C VAL A 102 -5.16 -14.71 -14.61
N ILE A 103 -4.28 -13.72 -14.57
CA ILE A 103 -3.17 -13.59 -15.52
C ILE A 103 -1.94 -14.30 -14.96
N GLU A 104 -1.42 -15.27 -15.70
CA GLU A 104 -0.21 -16.03 -15.37
C GLU A 104 0.98 -15.61 -16.24
N PHE A 105 2.12 -15.45 -15.56
CA PHE A 105 3.42 -15.14 -16.14
C PHE A 105 4.38 -16.31 -15.96
N ILE A 106 4.96 -16.78 -17.06
CA ILE A 106 5.99 -17.84 -17.06
C ILE A 106 7.18 -17.36 -17.87
N GLY A 107 8.38 -17.51 -17.31
CA GLY A 107 9.64 -17.11 -17.93
C GLY A 107 10.83 -17.46 -17.02
N SER A 108 11.89 -16.65 -17.13
CA SER A 108 13.18 -16.81 -16.43
C SER A 108 13.26 -15.96 -15.15
N GLY A 109 12.18 -15.95 -14.36
CA GLY A 109 12.11 -15.23 -13.09
C GLY A 109 12.16 -13.72 -13.30
N THR A 110 12.86 -13.00 -12.43
CA THR A 110 12.96 -11.52 -12.47
C THR A 110 13.75 -10.97 -13.66
N ASN A 111 14.37 -11.83 -14.49
CA ASN A 111 14.99 -11.39 -15.74
C ASN A 111 13.94 -10.96 -16.76
N ASN A 112 12.78 -11.61 -16.79
CA ASN A 112 11.68 -11.22 -17.68
C ASN A 112 10.74 -10.23 -17.00
N SER A 113 10.13 -9.36 -17.82
CA SER A 113 9.16 -8.38 -17.35
C SER A 113 7.94 -8.28 -18.26
N TYR A 114 6.82 -7.98 -17.63
CA TYR A 114 5.50 -7.90 -18.22
C TYR A 114 4.92 -6.54 -17.87
N ARG A 115 4.17 -5.95 -18.79
CA ARG A 115 3.61 -4.61 -18.63
C ARG A 115 2.14 -4.61 -19.02
N LEU A 116 1.32 -4.00 -18.18
CA LEU A 116 -0.09 -3.71 -18.43
C LEU A 116 -0.28 -2.21 -18.71
N ARG A 117 -0.94 -1.93 -19.84
CA ARG A 117 -1.31 -0.61 -20.35
C ARG A 117 -2.71 -0.68 -20.98
N ASN A 118 -3.17 0.39 -21.62
CA ASN A 118 -4.38 0.31 -22.43
C ASN A 118 -4.20 -0.73 -23.56
N ALA A 119 -5.29 -1.34 -24.01
CA ALA A 119 -5.27 -2.35 -25.07
C ALA A 119 -4.67 -1.85 -26.41
N ASP A 120 -4.69 -0.54 -26.66
CA ASP A 120 -4.06 0.10 -27.82
C ASP A 120 -2.55 0.39 -27.63
N GLY A 121 -1.99 0.02 -26.48
CA GLY A 121 -0.59 0.23 -26.12
C GLY A 121 -0.27 1.63 -25.58
N THR A 122 -1.27 2.49 -25.35
CA THR A 122 -1.07 3.78 -24.69
C THR A 122 -1.07 3.66 -23.16
N ASP A 123 -0.45 4.61 -22.48
CA ASP A 123 -0.45 4.67 -21.01
C ASP A 123 -1.85 4.97 -20.47
N TRP A 124 -2.16 4.47 -19.27
CA TRP A 124 -3.45 4.67 -18.62
C TRP A 124 -3.81 6.15 -18.43
N ASN A 125 -2.81 6.97 -18.07
CA ASN A 125 -2.99 8.40 -17.77
C ASN A 125 -4.11 8.68 -16.74
N ASP A 126 -4.19 7.85 -15.69
CA ASP A 126 -5.20 8.02 -14.65
C ASP A 126 -4.82 9.12 -13.67
N ALA A 127 -5.41 10.29 -13.88
CA ALA A 127 -5.29 11.43 -12.98
C ALA A 127 -6.32 11.43 -11.84
N ALA A 128 -7.33 10.56 -11.88
CA ALA A 128 -8.48 10.59 -10.98
C ALA A 128 -8.25 9.85 -9.66
N PHE A 129 -7.53 8.73 -9.70
CA PHE A 129 -7.39 7.82 -8.55
C PHE A 129 -5.93 7.52 -8.26
N LYS A 130 -5.55 7.58 -6.97
CA LYS A 130 -4.14 7.52 -6.52
C LYS A 130 -3.84 6.33 -5.62
N VAL A 131 -4.86 5.65 -5.13
CA VAL A 131 -4.70 4.41 -4.37
C VAL A 131 -4.68 3.25 -5.37
N LEU A 132 -3.61 2.47 -5.41
CA LEU A 132 -3.51 1.26 -6.24
C LEU A 132 -3.87 0.04 -5.41
N GLU A 133 -4.67 -0.85 -5.97
CA GLU A 133 -4.94 -2.19 -5.43
C GLU A 133 -4.57 -3.23 -6.48
N TRP A 134 -3.89 -4.30 -6.06
CA TRP A 134 -3.67 -5.48 -6.89
C TRP A 134 -3.60 -6.74 -6.03
N SER A 135 -4.03 -7.86 -6.60
CA SER A 135 -3.83 -9.19 -6.02
C SER A 135 -2.73 -9.93 -6.78
N MET A 136 -1.90 -10.67 -6.06
CA MET A 136 -0.87 -11.50 -6.69
C MET A 136 -0.55 -12.76 -5.89
N LYS A 137 -0.05 -13.78 -6.59
CA LYS A 137 0.42 -15.05 -6.03
C LYS A 137 1.76 -15.42 -6.65
N TYR A 138 2.81 -15.29 -5.84
CA TYR A 138 4.20 -15.54 -6.25
C TYR A 138 4.88 -16.48 -5.26
N SER A 139 5.70 -17.39 -5.77
CA SER A 139 6.48 -18.34 -4.97
C SER A 139 7.99 -18.06 -5.00
N GLU A 140 8.39 -17.05 -5.77
CA GLU A 140 9.77 -16.59 -5.91
C GLU A 140 9.81 -15.06 -5.89
N SER A 141 11.02 -14.50 -5.91
CA SER A 141 11.20 -13.05 -5.87
C SER A 141 10.55 -12.38 -7.08
N PHE A 142 10.03 -11.18 -6.86
CA PHE A 142 9.36 -10.37 -7.87
C PHE A 142 9.75 -8.90 -7.71
N THR A 143 9.41 -8.09 -8.72
CA THR A 143 9.47 -6.64 -8.59
C THR A 143 8.28 -6.04 -9.32
N VAL A 144 7.44 -5.31 -8.60
CA VAL A 144 6.33 -4.54 -9.19
C VAL A 144 6.83 -3.11 -9.40
N TYR A 145 6.58 -2.53 -10.58
CA TYR A 145 6.83 -1.13 -10.87
C TYR A 145 5.54 -0.45 -11.28
N ILE A 146 5.26 0.69 -10.67
CA ILE A 146 4.15 1.56 -11.01
C ILE A 146 4.72 2.79 -11.68
N ALA A 147 4.45 2.92 -12.96
CA ALA A 147 4.83 4.08 -13.75
C ALA A 147 3.91 5.23 -13.37
N VAL A 148 4.48 6.35 -12.93
CA VAL A 148 3.69 7.53 -12.53
C VAL A 148 4.26 8.81 -13.12
N GLN A 149 3.37 9.73 -13.48
CA GLN A 149 3.70 11.10 -13.79
C GLN A 149 3.60 11.92 -12.51
N THR A 150 4.60 12.75 -12.25
CA THR A 150 4.64 13.68 -11.11
C THR A 150 4.95 15.10 -11.59
N LYS A 151 4.77 16.10 -10.72
CA LYS A 151 5.16 17.49 -11.02
C LYS A 151 6.63 17.62 -11.42
N ASP A 152 7.49 16.80 -10.83
CA ASP A 152 8.93 16.77 -11.12
C ASP A 152 9.29 15.71 -12.18
N GLY A 153 8.34 15.33 -13.02
CA GLY A 153 8.51 14.40 -14.13
C GLY A 153 8.18 12.96 -13.79
N PHE A 154 8.64 12.05 -14.64
CA PHE A 154 8.33 10.62 -14.53
C PHE A 154 9.01 9.99 -13.29
N ARG A 155 8.32 9.05 -12.63
CA ARG A 155 8.86 8.17 -11.58
C ARG A 155 8.40 6.72 -11.78
N TYR A 156 9.21 5.79 -11.28
CA TYR A 156 8.80 4.43 -10.95
C TYR A 156 8.76 4.31 -9.42
N LEU A 157 7.56 4.16 -8.87
CA LEU A 157 7.40 3.59 -7.53
C LEU A 157 7.52 2.07 -7.70
N TYR A 158 8.44 1.42 -7.01
CA TYR A 158 8.64 -0.02 -7.18
C TYR A 158 8.73 -0.76 -5.86
N TYR A 159 8.24 -1.99 -5.89
CA TYR A 159 7.93 -2.79 -4.71
C TYR A 159 8.56 -4.18 -4.81
N THR A 160 9.22 -4.62 -3.75
CA THR A 160 9.88 -5.93 -3.68
C THR A 160 9.62 -6.62 -2.33
N PRO A 161 9.78 -7.96 -2.24
CA PRO A 161 9.51 -8.72 -1.02
C PRO A 161 10.63 -8.58 0.04
N VAL A 162 10.92 -7.35 0.46
CA VAL A 162 11.89 -7.01 1.51
C VAL A 162 11.25 -6.06 2.52
N THR A 163 11.85 -5.91 3.70
CA THR A 163 11.37 -4.98 4.74
C THR A 163 11.94 -3.57 4.61
N SER A 164 13.09 -3.40 3.95
CA SER A 164 13.76 -2.10 3.82
C SER A 164 13.24 -1.29 2.64
N ASN A 165 13.09 0.02 2.83
CA ASN A 165 12.86 0.98 1.75
C ASN A 165 14.18 1.51 1.16
N SER A 166 14.13 1.98 -0.09
CA SER A 166 15.21 2.75 -0.72
C SER A 166 14.59 3.93 -1.47
N LEU A 167 14.19 4.93 -0.70
CA LEU A 167 13.30 5.99 -1.15
C LEU A 167 13.93 6.88 -2.24
N GLY A 168 15.22 7.19 -2.13
CA GLY A 168 15.98 7.88 -3.19
C GLY A 168 15.44 9.26 -3.60
N THR A 169 16.19 9.97 -4.44
CA THR A 169 15.78 11.30 -4.96
C THR A 169 15.62 11.30 -6.49
N GLY A 170 15.87 10.16 -7.12
CA GLY A 170 15.85 10.00 -8.56
C GLY A 170 14.50 9.54 -9.11
N THR A 171 14.56 8.92 -10.28
CA THR A 171 13.39 8.38 -10.98
C THR A 171 12.81 7.13 -10.32
N TYR A 172 13.61 6.37 -9.57
CA TYR A 172 13.20 5.11 -8.96
C TYR A 172 13.09 5.30 -7.44
N ILE A 173 11.93 4.97 -6.91
CA ILE A 173 11.60 5.06 -5.48
C ILE A 173 11.16 3.67 -5.03
N HIS A 174 11.86 3.10 -4.05
CA HIS A 174 11.65 1.73 -3.61
C HIS A 174 10.93 1.65 -2.28
N HIS A 175 9.90 0.83 -2.21
CA HIS A 175 9.27 0.42 -0.96
C HIS A 175 9.31 -1.11 -0.80
N GLY A 176 9.53 -1.56 0.44
CA GLY A 176 9.39 -2.96 0.82
C GLY A 176 7.93 -3.37 0.97
N LEU A 177 7.60 -4.62 0.62
CA LEU A 177 6.30 -5.25 0.90
C LEU A 177 6.37 -6.29 2.03
N GLY A 178 7.50 -6.37 2.73
CA GLY A 178 7.79 -7.43 3.67
C GLY A 178 8.21 -8.75 3.00
N THR A 179 8.84 -9.62 3.77
CA THR A 179 9.44 -10.87 3.29
C THR A 179 8.47 -12.06 3.24
N ASN A 180 7.25 -11.91 3.78
CA ASN A 180 6.24 -12.97 3.84
C ASN A 180 5.40 -13.11 2.56
N THR A 181 5.69 -12.32 1.52
CA THR A 181 4.87 -12.22 0.30
C THR A 181 5.17 -13.28 -0.79
N PRO A 182 6.41 -13.78 -1.01
CA PRO A 182 6.68 -14.83 -2.00
C PRO A 182 6.47 -16.23 -1.40
N ASN A 183 5.26 -16.50 -0.90
CA ASN A 183 4.93 -17.72 -0.15
C ASN A 183 3.94 -18.64 -0.89
N ALA A 184 3.74 -18.42 -2.19
CA ALA A 184 2.78 -19.12 -3.05
C ALA A 184 1.30 -19.00 -2.64
N ASN A 185 0.96 -18.09 -1.71
CA ASN A 185 -0.42 -17.73 -1.41
C ASN A 185 -0.80 -16.43 -2.12
N TRP A 186 -2.11 -16.19 -2.23
CA TRP A 186 -2.64 -14.91 -2.69
C TRP A 186 -2.45 -13.84 -1.62
N HIS A 187 -1.93 -12.70 -2.04
CA HIS A 187 -1.88 -11.46 -1.26
C HIS A 187 -2.55 -10.36 -2.06
N THR A 188 -3.25 -9.46 -1.37
CA THR A 188 -3.79 -8.24 -1.95
C THR A 188 -3.08 -7.07 -1.31
N PHE A 189 -2.50 -6.21 -2.14
CA PHE A 189 -1.82 -5.00 -1.70
C PHE A 189 -2.69 -3.80 -2.02
N VAL A 190 -2.75 -2.86 -1.08
CA VAL A 190 -3.33 -1.54 -1.26
C VAL A 190 -2.21 -0.54 -0.95
N ARG A 191 -1.92 0.36 -1.90
CA ARG A 191 -0.89 1.40 -1.74
C ARG A 191 -1.47 2.76 -2.08
N ASP A 192 -1.36 3.71 -1.16
CA ASP A 192 -1.50 5.12 -1.50
C ASP A 192 -0.21 5.61 -2.19
N LEU A 193 -0.26 5.71 -3.53
CA LEU A 193 0.91 6.10 -4.32
C LEU A 193 1.35 7.55 -4.06
N ALA A 194 0.44 8.42 -3.58
CA ALA A 194 0.80 9.78 -3.21
C ALA A 194 1.51 9.82 -1.86
N TYR A 195 1.10 8.98 -0.90
CA TYR A 195 1.82 8.78 0.36
C TYR A 195 3.23 8.23 0.10
N ASP A 196 3.32 7.12 -0.66
CA ASP A 196 4.60 6.50 -1.03
C ASP A 196 5.56 7.49 -1.70
N LEU A 197 5.04 8.31 -2.62
CA LEU A 197 5.83 9.38 -3.26
C LEU A 197 6.26 10.44 -2.24
N HIS A 198 5.37 10.88 -1.36
CA HIS A 198 5.63 11.94 -0.38
C HIS A 198 6.67 11.51 0.64
N GLU A 199 6.68 10.25 1.08
CA GLU A 199 7.73 9.70 1.95
C GLU A 199 9.12 9.91 1.35
N ALA A 200 9.27 9.67 0.05
CA ALA A 200 10.55 9.81 -0.64
C ALA A 200 10.87 11.25 -1.06
N GLN A 201 9.85 11.97 -1.53
CA GLN A 201 9.96 13.24 -2.22
C GLN A 201 8.80 14.16 -1.77
N PRO A 202 8.88 14.75 -0.55
CA PRO A 202 7.74 15.42 0.09
C PRO A 202 7.23 16.67 -0.65
N ASN A 203 8.05 17.25 -1.53
CA ASN A 203 7.67 18.40 -2.35
C ASN A 203 7.18 18.01 -3.76
N ASN A 204 7.14 16.72 -4.07
CA ASN A 204 6.69 16.21 -5.36
C ASN A 204 5.25 15.72 -5.24
N GLU A 205 4.45 15.93 -6.29
CA GLU A 205 3.04 15.56 -6.31
C GLU A 205 2.73 14.62 -7.46
N LEU A 206 1.95 13.58 -7.15
CA LEU A 206 1.51 12.56 -8.09
C LEU A 206 0.41 13.12 -9.02
N GLU A 207 0.70 13.24 -10.31
CA GLU A 207 -0.24 13.78 -11.31
C GLU A 207 -1.09 12.68 -11.97
N ALA A 208 -0.47 11.55 -12.33
CA ALA A 208 -1.19 10.45 -12.98
C ALA A 208 -0.51 9.08 -12.77
N VAL A 209 -1.30 8.02 -12.72
CA VAL A 209 -0.83 6.63 -12.84
C VAL A 209 -0.80 6.28 -14.33
N LEU A 210 0.34 5.79 -14.81
CA LEU A 210 0.59 5.58 -16.25
C LEU A 210 0.53 4.11 -16.64
N GLY A 211 0.87 3.19 -15.74
CA GLY A 211 0.88 1.76 -16.04
C GLY A 211 1.46 0.92 -14.91
N PHE A 212 1.30 -0.39 -15.07
CA PHE A 212 1.79 -1.41 -14.14
C PHE A 212 2.78 -2.32 -14.86
N LEU A 213 3.93 -2.57 -14.25
CA LEU A 213 4.90 -3.54 -14.74
C LEU A 213 5.26 -4.50 -13.62
N ILE A 214 5.58 -5.74 -13.98
CA ILE A 214 6.00 -6.75 -13.02
C ILE A 214 7.10 -7.61 -13.61
N ARG A 215 8.08 -7.95 -12.76
CA ARG A 215 9.15 -8.91 -13.01
C ARG A 215 8.94 -10.14 -12.14
N GLY A 216 9.26 -11.33 -12.65
CA GLY A 216 9.10 -12.60 -11.94
C GLY A 216 8.00 -13.49 -12.52
N ASN A 217 8.02 -14.78 -12.17
CA ASN A 217 6.96 -15.72 -12.56
C ASN A 217 5.93 -15.84 -11.44
N GLY A 218 4.66 -15.82 -11.81
CA GLY A 218 3.57 -15.86 -10.84
C GLY A 218 2.24 -15.48 -11.49
N ARG A 219 1.29 -15.12 -10.64
CA ARG A 219 -0.07 -14.75 -11.08
C ARG A 219 -0.46 -13.41 -10.50
N VAL A 220 -1.24 -12.65 -11.26
CA VAL A 220 -1.86 -11.38 -10.82
C VAL A 220 -3.33 -11.36 -11.18
N ASP A 221 -4.08 -10.57 -10.42
CA ASP A 221 -5.51 -10.35 -10.61
C ASP A 221 -5.93 -9.04 -9.91
N ASP A 222 -7.14 -8.56 -10.18
CA ASP A 222 -7.77 -7.42 -9.49
C ASP A 222 -6.93 -6.13 -9.50
N ILE A 223 -6.27 -5.80 -10.61
CA ILE A 223 -5.46 -4.57 -10.72
C ILE A 223 -6.38 -3.38 -10.99
N LYS A 224 -6.44 -2.44 -10.05
CA LYS A 224 -7.30 -1.25 -10.14
C LYS A 224 -6.77 -0.08 -9.33
N THR A 225 -7.14 1.13 -9.73
CA THR A 225 -6.97 2.33 -8.89
C THR A 225 -8.28 2.67 -8.18
N ARG A 226 -8.20 3.32 -7.03
CA ARG A 226 -9.30 3.68 -6.14
C ARG A 226 -9.20 5.14 -5.70
N LYS A 227 -10.36 5.71 -5.42
CA LYS A 227 -10.51 7.07 -4.92
C LYS A 227 -9.98 7.22 -3.50
N ASP A 228 -10.31 6.27 -2.65
CA ASP A 228 -10.02 6.30 -1.23
C ASP A 228 -9.48 4.92 -0.80
N ILE A 229 -8.61 4.92 0.21
CA ILE A 229 -8.17 3.72 0.92
C ILE A 229 -9.43 3.05 1.51
N PRO A 230 -9.59 1.71 1.41
CA PRO A 230 -10.69 1.03 2.10
C PRO A 230 -10.71 1.39 3.59
N ALA A 231 -11.88 1.72 4.14
CA ALA A 231 -12.00 2.21 5.52
C ALA A 231 -11.53 1.22 6.60
N ASN A 232 -11.43 -0.07 6.26
CA ASN A 232 -10.96 -1.15 7.12
C ASN A 232 -9.63 -1.74 6.62
N GLN A 233 -8.93 -1.04 5.72
CA GLN A 233 -7.57 -1.41 5.35
C GLN A 233 -6.66 -1.23 6.57
N ASP A 234 -5.83 -2.23 6.79
CA ASP A 234 -4.83 -2.35 7.84
C ASP A 234 -3.70 -3.16 7.17
N SER A 235 -2.75 -2.44 6.58
CA SER A 235 -1.82 -3.01 5.61
C SER A 235 -0.63 -3.72 6.24
N ASP A 236 -0.26 -3.40 7.48
CA ASP A 236 0.76 -4.12 8.26
C ASP A 236 0.18 -5.07 9.31
N GLY A 237 -1.12 -4.99 9.61
CA GLY A 237 -1.85 -5.95 10.41
C GLY A 237 -1.71 -5.77 11.92
N ASP A 238 -1.38 -4.56 12.38
CA ASP A 238 -1.20 -4.27 13.80
C ASP A 238 -2.55 -3.97 14.52
N GLY A 239 -3.62 -3.69 13.77
CA GLY A 239 -4.95 -3.37 14.29
C GLY A 239 -5.27 -1.89 14.39
N VAL A 240 -4.46 -1.02 13.78
CA VAL A 240 -4.78 0.36 13.39
C VAL A 240 -5.05 0.37 11.88
N THR A 241 -6.00 1.19 11.43
CA THR A 241 -6.31 1.27 9.99
C THR A 241 -5.41 2.30 9.33
N ASP A 242 -4.97 2.05 8.09
CA ASP A 242 -4.10 2.95 7.30
C ASP A 242 -4.58 4.40 7.33
N THR A 243 -5.90 4.62 7.24
CA THR A 243 -6.47 5.98 7.25
C THR A 243 -6.26 6.69 8.60
N ASN A 244 -6.37 5.97 9.72
CA ASN A 244 -6.16 6.56 11.05
C ASN A 244 -4.68 6.82 11.31
N GLU A 245 -3.80 5.92 10.88
CA GLU A 245 -2.35 6.11 10.98
C GLU A 245 -1.94 7.37 10.24
N ILE A 246 -2.33 7.50 8.96
CA ILE A 246 -1.98 8.67 8.14
C ILE A 246 -2.61 9.98 8.66
N THR A 247 -3.87 9.96 9.11
CA THR A 247 -4.63 11.21 9.34
C THR A 247 -4.82 11.62 10.80
N ILE A 248 -4.62 10.70 11.74
CA ILE A 248 -4.84 10.94 13.18
C ILE A 248 -3.52 10.84 13.93
N TYR A 249 -2.84 9.70 13.81
CA TYR A 249 -1.70 9.37 14.67
C TYR A 249 -0.35 9.80 14.10
N GLY A 250 -0.24 9.89 12.77
CA GLY A 250 1.02 10.18 12.10
C GLY A 250 1.96 8.97 12.01
N THR A 251 1.49 7.80 12.43
CA THR A 251 2.20 6.52 12.30
C THR A 251 2.21 6.02 10.86
N HIS A 252 3.01 5.00 10.58
CA HIS A 252 3.33 4.56 9.23
C HIS A 252 2.48 3.33 8.82
N PRO A 253 1.57 3.45 7.83
CA PRO A 253 0.51 2.47 7.52
C PRO A 253 0.98 1.12 6.96
N TYR A 254 2.29 0.92 6.84
CA TYR A 254 2.88 -0.32 6.31
C TYR A 254 4.03 -0.83 7.19
N LYS A 255 4.08 -0.39 8.45
CA LYS A 255 5.09 -0.73 9.43
C LYS A 255 4.43 -0.76 10.81
N ALA A 256 4.14 -1.97 11.27
CA ALA A 256 3.39 -2.21 12.50
C ALA A 256 3.99 -1.53 13.76
N ASP A 257 5.28 -1.25 13.78
CA ASP A 257 6.01 -0.56 14.84
C ASP A 257 6.70 0.63 14.19
N SER A 258 6.11 1.82 14.31
CA SER A 258 6.47 3.00 13.50
C SER A 258 7.82 3.60 13.86
N ASP A 259 8.27 3.48 15.10
CA ASP A 259 9.51 4.08 15.62
C ASP A 259 10.65 3.07 15.89
N ASP A 260 10.38 1.77 15.65
CA ASP A 260 11.31 0.62 15.84
C ASP A 260 11.74 0.40 17.30
N ASP A 261 10.89 0.71 18.28
CA ASP A 261 11.20 0.52 19.70
C ASP A 261 10.91 -0.91 20.22
N GLY A 262 10.18 -1.71 19.43
CA GLY A 262 9.78 -3.08 19.72
C GLY A 262 8.31 -3.28 20.13
N VAL A 263 7.48 -2.23 20.11
CA VAL A 263 6.04 -2.25 20.40
C VAL A 263 5.28 -1.79 19.15
N ASN A 264 4.18 -2.46 18.81
CA ASN A 264 3.39 -1.99 17.67
C ASN A 264 2.50 -0.79 18.03
N ASP A 265 2.16 0.03 17.03
CA ASP A 265 1.41 1.27 17.20
C ASP A 265 0.09 1.03 17.94
N LYS A 266 -0.58 -0.11 17.69
CA LYS A 266 -1.79 -0.48 18.41
C LYS A 266 -1.57 -0.71 19.91
N GLU A 267 -0.50 -1.41 20.28
CA GLU A 267 -0.12 -1.68 21.66
C GLU A 267 0.28 -0.38 22.37
N GLU A 268 1.03 0.47 21.68
CA GLU A 268 1.38 1.81 22.15
C GLU A 268 0.16 2.69 22.40
N LEU A 269 -0.78 2.77 21.44
CA LEU A 269 -2.05 3.50 21.63
C LEU A 269 -2.82 3.01 22.85
N THR A 270 -2.75 1.71 23.13
CA THR A 270 -3.40 1.11 24.29
C THR A 270 -2.67 1.48 25.58
N PHE A 271 -1.34 1.52 25.58
CA PHE A 271 -0.50 1.89 26.71
C PHE A 271 -0.63 3.38 27.04
N TRP A 272 -0.37 4.24 26.06
CA TRP A 272 -0.37 5.70 26.23
C TRP A 272 -1.78 6.28 26.43
N GLY A 273 -2.80 5.65 25.85
CA GLY A 273 -4.19 6.05 26.00
C GLY A 273 -4.44 7.46 25.49
N VAL A 274 -4.67 8.43 26.38
CA VAL A 274 -4.90 9.83 26.00
C VAL A 274 -3.62 10.64 25.81
N ASN A 275 -2.46 10.07 26.17
CA ASN A 275 -1.16 10.72 26.12
C ASN A 275 -0.32 10.27 24.91
N TRP A 276 -0.90 9.56 23.94
CA TRP A 276 -0.18 9.09 22.74
C TRP A 276 0.50 10.23 21.96
N ASN A 277 -0.03 11.44 22.08
CA ASN A 277 0.48 12.66 21.46
C ASN A 277 1.18 13.61 22.44
N ALA A 278 1.57 13.12 23.63
CA ALA A 278 2.41 13.88 24.54
C ALA A 278 3.83 13.99 23.99
N ASP A 279 4.63 14.85 24.63
CA ASP A 279 6.04 15.10 24.32
C ASP A 279 6.71 15.41 25.70
N PRO A 280 7.07 14.36 26.48
CA PRO A 280 7.53 14.50 27.85
C PRO A 280 8.90 15.15 27.96
N ASP A 281 9.78 14.90 26.99
CA ASP A 281 11.16 15.40 26.97
C ASP A 281 11.30 16.76 26.24
N GLY A 282 10.31 17.12 25.41
CA GLY A 282 10.23 18.38 24.70
C GLY A 282 11.08 18.45 23.42
N ASP A 283 11.43 17.31 22.81
CA ASP A 283 12.26 17.26 21.61
C ASP A 283 11.45 17.49 20.31
N GLY A 284 10.13 17.43 20.41
CA GLY A 284 9.18 17.67 19.32
C GLY A 284 8.72 16.41 18.58
N ILE A 285 9.13 15.23 19.02
CA ILE A 285 8.56 13.94 18.64
C ILE A 285 7.50 13.58 19.70
N ILE A 286 6.39 12.98 19.26
CA ILE A 286 5.33 12.57 20.19
C ILE A 286 5.52 11.12 20.58
N ASN A 287 5.02 10.72 21.76
CA ASN A 287 5.24 9.37 22.31
C ASN A 287 5.10 8.22 21.31
N ILE A 288 4.01 8.15 20.52
CA ILE A 288 3.80 7.05 19.55
C ILE A 288 4.77 7.05 18.34
N LEU A 289 5.66 8.04 18.26
CA LEU A 289 6.67 8.17 17.20
C LEU A 289 8.08 8.33 17.78
N ASP A 290 8.21 8.24 19.11
CA ASP A 290 9.45 8.47 19.84
C ASP A 290 9.90 7.20 20.54
N ASN A 291 11.04 6.66 20.10
CA ASN A 291 11.52 5.40 20.63
C ASN A 291 12.10 5.48 22.04
N ASP A 292 12.27 6.69 22.61
CA ASP A 292 12.76 6.96 23.98
C ASP A 292 12.09 8.26 24.47
N SER A 293 10.80 8.17 24.82
CA SER A 293 9.86 9.28 25.12
C SER A 293 10.31 10.24 26.24
N ASP A 294 11.25 9.82 27.10
CA ASP A 294 11.82 10.66 28.16
C ASP A 294 13.34 10.90 28.04
N ASN A 295 13.94 10.36 26.96
CA ASN A 295 15.33 10.54 26.54
C ASN A 295 16.34 10.13 27.61
N ASP A 296 16.01 9.09 28.37
CA ASP A 296 16.79 8.66 29.52
C ASP A 296 17.81 7.54 29.17
N GLY A 297 17.73 7.04 27.93
CA GLY A 297 18.62 6.08 27.30
C GLY A 297 18.09 4.63 27.26
N PHE A 298 16.83 4.41 27.60
CA PHE A 298 16.13 3.13 27.45
C PHE A 298 14.96 3.31 26.49
N SER A 299 14.78 2.39 25.53
CA SER A 299 13.66 2.54 24.61
C SER A 299 12.33 2.26 25.29
N ASP A 300 11.27 2.91 24.83
CA ASP A 300 9.93 2.80 25.38
C ASP A 300 9.47 1.33 25.47
N GLY A 301 9.66 0.59 24.38
CA GLY A 301 9.35 -0.83 24.31
C GLY A 301 10.14 -1.70 25.28
N TYR A 302 11.40 -1.34 25.56
CA TYR A 302 12.18 -2.03 26.58
C TYR A 302 11.62 -1.77 27.98
N GLU A 303 11.28 -0.51 28.28
CA GLU A 303 10.73 -0.08 29.55
C GLU A 303 9.35 -0.67 29.84
N ILE A 304 8.45 -0.64 28.86
CA ILE A 304 7.14 -1.30 28.92
C ILE A 304 7.33 -2.80 29.22
N GLY A 305 8.30 -3.44 28.55
CA GLY A 305 8.66 -4.84 28.79
C GLY A 305 9.22 -5.12 30.18
N GLN A 306 9.90 -4.15 30.81
CA GLN A 306 10.40 -4.24 32.20
C GLN A 306 9.39 -3.75 33.24
N GLY A 307 8.28 -3.14 32.82
CA GLY A 307 7.26 -2.57 33.70
C GLY A 307 7.67 -1.23 34.33
N THR A 308 8.58 -0.50 33.70
CA THR A 308 8.94 0.88 34.05
C THR A 308 8.13 1.88 33.24
N ASN A 309 8.22 3.17 33.58
CA ASN A 309 7.44 4.23 32.95
C ASN A 309 8.29 4.99 31.91
N PRO A 310 8.03 4.79 30.60
CA PRO A 310 8.79 5.43 29.51
C PRO A 310 8.62 6.95 29.36
N ALA A 311 7.78 7.58 30.18
CA ALA A 311 7.61 9.04 30.20
C ALA A 311 8.15 9.68 31.49
N ASP A 312 8.98 8.97 32.25
CA ASP A 312 9.60 9.48 33.48
C ASP A 312 11.08 9.08 33.56
N PRO A 313 12.02 10.02 33.32
CA PRO A 313 13.45 9.71 33.20
C PRO A 313 14.11 9.24 34.52
N ALA A 314 13.33 9.22 35.61
CA ALA A 314 13.72 8.65 36.89
C ALA A 314 13.26 7.18 37.07
N SER A 315 12.39 6.67 36.21
CA SER A 315 11.80 5.35 36.26
C SER A 315 12.56 4.39 35.34
N LYS A 316 13.77 3.99 35.72
CA LYS A 316 14.63 3.14 34.88
C LYS A 316 14.48 1.64 35.16
N PRO A 317 14.64 0.78 34.14
CA PRO A 317 14.87 -0.64 34.33
C PRO A 317 16.02 -0.91 35.32
N GLU A 318 15.85 -1.88 36.22
CA GLU A 318 16.98 -2.31 37.05
C GLU A 318 18.04 -2.96 36.16
N ASP A 319 19.31 -2.57 36.30
CA ASP A 319 20.44 -3.29 35.71
C ASP A 319 20.23 -4.79 35.98
N PRO A 320 20.37 -5.68 34.98
CA PRO A 320 20.23 -7.12 35.22
C PRO A 320 21.17 -7.48 36.35
N VAL A 321 20.60 -7.79 37.52
CA VAL A 321 21.36 -8.13 38.71
C VAL A 321 22.37 -9.18 38.27
N PRO A 322 23.70 -8.94 38.37
CA PRO A 322 24.66 -9.96 38.01
C PRO A 322 24.28 -11.16 38.87
N VAL A 323 23.89 -12.27 38.22
CA VAL A 323 23.63 -13.51 38.95
C VAL A 323 24.93 -13.80 39.68
N GLY A 324 24.93 -13.52 40.98
CA GLY A 324 26.07 -13.77 41.83
C GLY A 324 26.28 -15.26 41.82
N VAL A 325 27.21 -15.74 41.00
CA VAL A 325 27.71 -17.10 41.10
C VAL A 325 28.39 -17.17 42.46
N THR A 326 27.66 -17.62 43.48
CA THR A 326 28.26 -17.99 44.75
C THR A 326 29.16 -19.19 44.52
N LEU A 327 30.44 -18.92 44.29
CA LEU A 327 31.47 -19.96 44.37
C LEU A 327 31.60 -20.39 45.84
N PRO A 328 31.55 -21.69 46.14
CA PRO A 328 31.76 -22.16 47.50
C PRO A 328 33.24 -22.00 47.85
N GLY A 329 33.56 -20.96 48.62
CA GLY A 329 34.90 -20.76 49.15
C GLY A 329 35.38 -19.33 48.98
N SER A 330 35.76 -18.74 50.12
CA SER A 330 36.34 -17.41 50.29
C SER A 330 37.29 -16.97 49.17
N LEU A 331 36.86 -15.97 48.40
CA LEU A 331 37.57 -14.73 48.05
C LEU A 331 36.68 -13.95 47.08
N GLN A 332 36.25 -12.75 47.47
CA GLN A 332 35.57 -11.82 46.58
C GLN A 332 36.52 -11.45 45.43
N ALA A 333 36.20 -11.91 44.22
CA ALA A 333 36.71 -11.34 42.99
C ALA A 333 35.50 -10.75 42.26
N VAL A 334 35.41 -9.42 42.25
CA VAL A 334 34.51 -8.69 41.35
C VAL A 334 35.12 -8.83 39.95
N LEU A 335 34.59 -9.76 39.15
CA LEU A 335 34.94 -9.87 37.74
C LEU A 335 34.05 -8.89 36.96
N TYR A 336 34.57 -7.71 36.65
CA TYR A 336 33.97 -6.84 35.63
C TYR A 336 34.17 -7.52 34.26
N LEU A 337 33.13 -8.17 33.75
CA LEU A 337 32.99 -8.39 32.31
C LEU A 337 32.44 -7.11 31.71
N LEU A 338 33.32 -6.12 31.53
CA LEU A 338 33.09 -5.04 30.60
C LEU A 338 33.11 -5.64 29.18
N LEU A 339 31.94 -5.93 28.63
CA LEU A 339 31.80 -5.90 27.18
C LEU A 339 31.33 -4.49 26.82
N PRO A 340 32.20 -3.66 26.20
CA PRO A 340 31.71 -2.42 25.63
C PRO A 340 30.78 -2.75 24.46
N SER A 341 29.54 -2.27 24.51
CA SER A 341 28.72 -2.14 23.30
C SER A 341 29.53 -1.32 22.28
N PRO A 342 29.69 -1.79 21.03
CA PRO A 342 30.45 -1.05 20.05
C PRO A 342 29.69 0.23 19.68
N LYS A 343 30.23 1.39 20.06
CA LYS A 343 29.87 2.67 19.43
C LYS A 343 30.06 2.55 17.91
N PRO A 344 29.09 2.96 17.08
CA PRO A 344 29.31 3.09 15.66
C PRO A 344 30.31 4.24 15.40
N THR A 345 31.46 3.93 14.82
CA THR A 345 32.38 4.94 14.28
C THR A 345 31.87 5.43 12.92
N PRO A 346 31.93 6.74 12.61
CA PRO A 346 31.59 7.25 11.29
C PRO A 346 32.66 6.83 10.27
N ILE A 347 32.23 6.26 9.14
CA ILE A 347 33.10 5.97 8.01
C ILE A 347 33.36 7.30 7.28
N ILE A 348 34.53 7.89 7.50
CA ILE A 348 35.08 8.92 6.59
C ILE A 348 35.81 8.16 5.49
N GLY A 349 35.20 8.08 4.31
CA GLY A 349 35.91 7.71 3.09
C GLY A 349 36.85 8.85 2.65
N PRO A 350 37.96 8.56 1.96
CA PRO A 350 38.77 9.62 1.35
C PRO A 350 38.00 10.23 0.17
N GLU A 351 37.86 11.55 0.16
CA GLU A 351 37.39 12.30 -1.01
C GLU A 351 38.32 12.08 -2.23
N PRO A 352 37.78 12.18 -3.46
CA PRO A 352 38.51 12.08 -4.72
C PRO A 352 39.45 13.26 -5.02
#